data_AF-A0A841RBU5-F1
#
_entry.id   AF-A0A841RBU5-F1
#
_cell.length_a   1.000
_cell.length_b   1.000
_cell.length_c   1.000
_cell.angle_alpha   90.00
_cell.angle_beta   90.00
_cell.angle_gamma   90.00
#
_symmetry.space_group_name_H-M   'P 1'
#
loop_
_entity.id
_entity.type
_entity.pdbx_description
1 polymer ?
#
loop_
_entity_poly.entity_id
_entity_poly.type
_entity_poly.pdbx_seq_one_letter_code
_entity_poly.pdbx_strand_id
1 'polypeptide(L)'
;MHAVRNIRLCTKDCLCLYVCPTGATDTETGQIDAQKCLSGCRLCVDACPSHAISLVPEEYPAQQETSGDVKKALGILSKSKTEQEIAAYEIEEAAETPRAKQLAKAIGMSNRIMAEDLLREAGFMLPQSGEVLKLLNSLVESETSEDFPAAAAEKLIQKLRKINASMKEKTMSKTTDNLLEAFAGEAQANRKYLAFSRKAEQEGHLNAAKLFRAAADAETIHALKHFEVAGKIGSTIENLKSGVEGETHEYKEMYPPFVEQAEAEGNNAAVRTFTFAMKAEEVHAGLYQEAMDTLDNQEEVFYYLCPVCGNIEKVVPGKCPICGVSGEKFIKY
;
A
#
# COMPACT_ATOMS: atom_id res chain seq x y z
N MET A 1 7.39 5.76 -18.52
CA MET A 1 7.69 4.64 -19.46
C MET A 1 9.20 4.51 -19.58
N HIS A 2 9.76 3.31 -19.40
CA HIS A 2 11.19 3.06 -19.52
C HIS A 2 11.48 1.98 -20.56
N ALA A 3 12.72 1.96 -21.06
CA ALA A 3 13.14 0.96 -22.03
C ALA A 3 13.55 -0.35 -21.33
N VAL A 4 13.22 -1.50 -21.92
CA VAL A 4 13.68 -2.82 -21.48
C VAL A 4 14.35 -3.53 -22.65
N ARG A 5 15.35 -4.38 -22.37
CA ARG A 5 16.10 -5.13 -23.39
C ARG A 5 15.83 -6.63 -23.27
N ASN A 6 15.35 -7.23 -24.35
CA ASN A 6 15.33 -8.68 -24.50
C ASN A 6 16.71 -9.18 -24.94
N ILE A 7 17.48 -9.70 -23.99
CA ILE A 7 18.86 -10.17 -24.22
C ILE A 7 18.93 -11.26 -25.30
N ARG A 8 17.89 -12.08 -25.46
CA ARG A 8 17.87 -13.15 -26.48
C ARG A 8 17.78 -12.61 -27.91
N LEU A 9 17.19 -11.44 -28.10
CA LEU A 9 17.07 -10.77 -29.40
C LEU A 9 18.23 -9.79 -29.66
N CYS A 10 19.05 -9.52 -28.66
CA CYS A 10 20.12 -8.52 -28.75
C CYS A 10 21.30 -9.05 -29.56
N THR A 11 21.63 -8.36 -30.66
CA THR A 11 22.79 -8.65 -31.52
C THR A 11 24.11 -8.10 -30.97
N LYS A 12 24.07 -7.32 -29.89
CA LYS A 12 25.23 -6.70 -29.22
C LYS A 12 26.02 -5.69 -30.07
N ASP A 13 25.33 -5.00 -30.98
CA ASP A 13 25.91 -3.90 -31.78
C ASP A 13 26.17 -2.62 -30.95
N CYS A 14 25.72 -2.59 -29.69
CA CYS A 14 25.94 -1.53 -28.71
C CYS A 14 25.50 -0.10 -29.10
N LEU A 15 24.78 0.08 -30.22
CA LEU A 15 24.31 1.39 -30.68
C LEU A 15 23.46 2.12 -29.62
N CYS A 16 22.65 1.37 -28.87
CA CYS A 16 21.86 1.86 -27.75
C CYS A 16 22.69 2.61 -26.68
N LEU A 17 23.97 2.26 -26.49
CA LEU A 17 24.87 2.94 -25.53
C LEU A 17 25.15 4.37 -25.96
N TYR A 18 25.45 4.58 -27.25
CA TYR A 18 25.86 5.87 -27.79
C TYR A 18 24.71 6.86 -27.95
N VAL A 19 23.49 6.35 -28.17
CA VAL A 19 22.30 7.19 -28.34
C VAL A 19 21.57 7.48 -27.03
N CYS A 20 21.95 6.82 -25.91
CA CYS A 20 21.29 7.03 -24.63
C CYS A 20 21.85 8.27 -23.91
N PRO A 21 21.05 9.35 -23.74
CA PRO A 21 21.55 10.61 -23.20
C PRO A 21 21.88 10.56 -21.71
N THR A 22 21.39 9.53 -20.99
CA THR A 22 21.54 9.37 -19.54
C THR A 22 22.42 8.19 -19.15
N GLY A 23 22.93 7.43 -20.13
CA GLY A 23 23.67 6.19 -19.87
C GLY A 23 22.82 5.07 -19.26
N ALA A 24 21.49 5.13 -19.34
CA ALA A 24 20.59 4.09 -18.83
C ALA A 24 20.85 2.70 -19.45
N THR A 25 21.34 2.66 -20.69
CA THR A 25 21.64 1.41 -21.39
C THR A 25 23.00 0.81 -21.08
N ASP A 26 23.85 1.57 -20.39
CA ASP A 26 25.25 1.25 -20.06
C ASP A 26 25.33 0.52 -18.73
N THR A 27 25.14 -0.78 -18.79
CA THR A 27 25.15 -1.67 -17.63
C THR A 27 25.91 -2.95 -17.94
N GLU A 28 26.68 -3.43 -16.97
CA GLU A 28 27.46 -4.67 -17.09
C GLU A 28 26.56 -5.91 -17.27
N THR A 29 25.34 -5.86 -16.75
CA THR A 29 24.35 -6.95 -16.86
C THR A 29 23.63 -6.98 -18.20
N GLY A 30 23.80 -5.94 -19.03
CA GLY A 30 23.04 -5.77 -20.26
C GLY A 30 21.56 -5.45 -20.05
N GLN A 31 21.12 -5.18 -18.81
CA GLN A 31 19.76 -4.73 -18.50
C GLN A 31 19.70 -3.21 -18.44
N ILE A 32 18.70 -2.59 -19.07
CA ILE A 32 18.57 -1.14 -19.04
C ILE A 32 18.18 -0.68 -17.64
N ASP A 33 18.89 0.30 -17.11
CA ASP A 33 18.61 0.94 -15.82
C ASP A 33 17.41 1.87 -15.95
N ALA A 34 16.26 1.39 -15.50
CA ALA A 34 15.00 2.13 -15.55
C ALA A 34 15.05 3.45 -14.78
N GLN A 35 15.87 3.56 -13.71
CA GLN A 35 15.96 4.78 -12.89
C GLN A 35 16.66 5.93 -13.63
N LYS A 36 17.50 5.59 -14.61
CA LYS A 36 18.18 6.57 -15.46
C LYS A 36 17.42 6.84 -16.75
N CYS A 37 16.37 6.09 -17.07
CA CYS A 37 15.59 6.32 -18.29
C CYS A 37 14.81 7.63 -18.19
N LEU A 38 14.89 8.44 -19.25
CA LEU A 38 13.97 9.55 -19.45
C LEU A 38 12.62 9.01 -19.92
N SER A 39 11.54 9.36 -19.22
CA SER A 39 10.20 8.85 -19.51
C SER A 39 9.81 9.14 -20.95
N GLY A 40 9.54 8.09 -21.74
CA GLY A 40 9.09 8.21 -23.14
C GLY A 40 10.15 8.60 -24.18
N CYS A 41 11.43 8.70 -23.81
CA CYS A 41 12.52 9.18 -24.68
C CYS A 41 12.77 8.35 -25.96
N ARG A 42 12.50 7.03 -25.95
CA ARG A 42 12.57 6.09 -27.10
C ARG A 42 13.88 5.98 -27.89
N LEU A 43 14.88 6.84 -27.72
CA LEU A 43 16.08 6.86 -28.57
C LEU A 43 16.78 5.50 -28.74
N CYS A 44 16.93 4.73 -27.66
CA CYS A 44 17.53 3.40 -27.73
C CYS A 44 16.61 2.33 -28.34
N VAL A 45 15.29 2.51 -28.26
CA VAL A 45 14.28 1.65 -28.90
C VAL A 45 14.35 1.85 -30.41
N ASP A 46 14.27 3.10 -30.85
CA ASP A 46 14.20 3.45 -32.27
C ASP A 46 15.53 3.19 -32.99
N ALA A 47 16.65 3.24 -32.27
CA ALA A 47 17.97 2.92 -32.81
C ALA A 47 18.30 1.41 -32.81
N CYS A 48 17.51 0.53 -32.18
CA CYS A 48 17.89 -0.88 -32.04
C CYS A 48 17.62 -1.67 -33.33
N PRO A 49 18.65 -2.10 -34.08
CA PRO A 49 18.44 -2.76 -35.38
C PRO A 49 17.76 -4.12 -35.25
N SER A 50 18.03 -4.83 -34.15
CA SER A 50 17.43 -6.14 -33.88
C SER A 50 16.06 -6.06 -33.20
N HIS A 51 15.54 -4.85 -32.95
CA HIS A 51 14.28 -4.62 -32.24
C HIS A 51 14.24 -5.32 -30.86
N ALA A 52 15.41 -5.49 -30.24
CA ALA A 52 15.55 -6.13 -28.93
C ALA A 52 15.15 -5.22 -27.77
N ILE A 53 14.88 -3.94 -28.02
CA ILE A 53 14.55 -2.95 -26.99
C ILE A 53 13.12 -2.46 -27.20
N SER A 54 12.31 -2.49 -26.15
CA SER A 54 10.92 -2.03 -26.16
C SER A 54 10.68 -1.00 -25.06
N LEU A 55 9.73 -0.08 -25.25
CA LEU A 55 9.21 0.72 -24.15
C LEU A 55 8.16 -0.07 -23.37
N VAL A 56 8.25 0.02 -22.04
CA VAL A 56 7.28 -0.54 -21.12
C VAL A 56 6.69 0.60 -20.29
N PRO A 57 5.36 0.64 -20.13
CA PRO A 57 4.74 1.60 -19.24
C PRO A 57 5.02 1.27 -17.78
N GLU A 58 5.13 2.29 -16.94
CA GLU A 58 5.24 2.11 -15.49
C GLU A 58 3.95 1.56 -14.91
N GLU A 59 2.82 2.03 -15.43
CA GLU A 59 1.50 1.51 -15.14
C GLU A 59 0.91 0.90 -16.41
N TYR A 60 0.61 -0.40 -16.36
CA TYR A 60 -0.10 -1.04 -17.46
C TYR A 60 -1.54 -0.52 -17.52
N PRO A 61 -2.10 -0.29 -18.72
CA PRO A 61 -3.50 0.05 -18.84
C PRO A 61 -4.35 -1.05 -18.21
N ALA A 62 -5.48 -0.65 -17.63
CA ALA A 62 -6.46 -1.61 -17.13
C ALA A 62 -6.82 -2.60 -18.26
N GLN A 63 -6.94 -3.88 -17.91
CA GLN A 63 -7.39 -4.88 -18.87
C GLN A 63 -8.78 -4.49 -19.37
N GLN A 64 -8.96 -4.48 -20.69
CA GLN A 64 -10.25 -4.18 -21.28
C GLN A 64 -11.28 -5.24 -20.85
N GLU A 65 -12.49 -4.80 -20.54
CA GLU A 65 -13.56 -5.73 -20.16
C GLU A 65 -13.97 -6.59 -21.36
N THR A 66 -13.71 -7.90 -21.26
CA THR A 66 -14.20 -8.88 -22.22
C THR A 66 -15.66 -9.22 -21.95
N SER A 67 -16.51 -9.18 -22.99
CA SER A 67 -17.94 -9.50 -22.86
C SER A 67 -18.18 -10.95 -22.42
N GLY A 68 -19.34 -11.21 -21.79
CA GLY A 68 -19.69 -12.54 -21.31
C GLY A 68 -19.70 -13.61 -22.40
N ASP A 69 -20.19 -13.27 -23.60
CA ASP A 69 -20.23 -14.20 -24.74
C ASP A 69 -18.83 -14.57 -25.23
N VAL A 70 -17.90 -13.61 -25.27
CA VAL A 70 -16.51 -13.86 -25.65
C VAL A 70 -15.82 -14.72 -24.59
N LYS A 71 -15.99 -14.41 -23.30
CA LYS A 71 -15.46 -15.23 -22.20
C LYS A 71 -15.95 -16.67 -22.29
N LYS A 72 -17.24 -16.88 -22.59
CA LYS A 72 -17.83 -18.21 -22.76
C LYS A 72 -17.24 -18.96 -23.96
N ALA A 73 -17.08 -18.29 -25.10
CA ALA A 73 -16.47 -18.89 -26.28
C ALA A 73 -15.00 -19.30 -26.02
N LEU A 74 -14.22 -18.42 -25.38
CA LEU A 74 -12.84 -18.69 -24.98
C LEU A 74 -12.75 -19.86 -23.99
N GLY A 75 -13.65 -19.94 -23.01
CA GLY A 75 -13.73 -21.04 -22.06
C GLY A 75 -14.02 -22.40 -22.74
N ILE A 76 -14.94 -22.42 -23.71
CA ILE A 76 -15.23 -23.64 -24.50
C ILE A 76 -13.99 -24.08 -25.30
N LEU A 77 -13.31 -23.13 -25.96
CA LEU A 77 -12.09 -23.42 -26.70
C LEU A 77 -10.97 -23.91 -25.78
N SER A 78 -10.78 -23.27 -24.62
CA SER A 78 -9.78 -23.68 -23.64
C SER A 78 -10.02 -25.11 -23.17
N LYS A 79 -11.27 -25.46 -22.85
CA LYS A 79 -11.63 -26.82 -22.45
C LYS A 79 -11.29 -27.84 -23.55
N SER A 80 -11.63 -27.52 -24.80
CA SER A 80 -11.29 -28.37 -25.94
C SER A 80 -9.77 -28.54 -26.10
N LYS A 81 -8.98 -27.50 -25.82
CA LYS A 81 -7.51 -27.56 -25.86
C LYS A 81 -6.94 -28.43 -24.74
N THR A 82 -7.49 -28.36 -23.53
CA THR A 82 -7.12 -29.26 -22.43
C THR A 82 -7.45 -30.71 -22.76
N GLU A 83 -8.62 -31.00 -23.34
CA GLU A 83 -8.98 -32.36 -23.77
C GLU A 83 -8.03 -32.89 -24.86
N GLN A 84 -7.66 -32.05 -25.84
CA GLN A 84 -6.69 -32.41 -26.88
C GLN A 84 -5.27 -32.58 -26.33
N GLU A 85 -4.89 -31.82 -25.31
CA GLU A 85 -3.62 -31.99 -24.60
C GLU A 85 -3.54 -33.36 -23.91
N ILE A 86 -4.58 -33.73 -23.15
CA ILE A 86 -4.65 -35.03 -22.47
C ILE A 86 -4.55 -36.17 -23.49
N ALA A 87 -5.38 -36.12 -24.55
CA ALA A 87 -5.34 -37.14 -25.59
C ALA A 87 -3.98 -37.22 -26.30
N ALA A 88 -3.29 -36.08 -26.49
CA ALA A 88 -1.96 -36.08 -27.08
C ALA A 88 -0.92 -36.75 -26.16
N TYR A 89 -1.01 -36.57 -24.85
CA TYR A 89 -0.12 -37.26 -23.90
C TYR A 89 -0.44 -38.75 -23.77
N GLU A 90 -1.71 -39.15 -23.82
CA GLU A 90 -2.09 -40.57 -23.88
C GLU A 90 -1.53 -41.24 -25.16
N ILE A 91 -1.57 -40.54 -26.30
CA ILE A 91 -0.94 -41.02 -27.54
C ILE A 91 0.59 -41.08 -27.41
N GLU A 92 1.22 -40.11 -26.73
CA GLU A 92 2.67 -40.14 -26.46
C GLU A 92 3.05 -41.39 -25.66
N GLU A 93 2.28 -41.73 -24.64
CA GLU A 93 2.51 -42.90 -23.80
C GLU A 93 2.33 -44.21 -24.58
N ALA A 94 1.26 -44.31 -25.37
CA ALA A 94 0.91 -45.52 -26.13
C ALA A 94 1.71 -45.72 -27.43
N ALA A 95 2.36 -44.68 -27.96
CA ALA A 95 3.03 -44.75 -29.26
C ALA A 95 4.27 -45.67 -29.25
N GLU A 96 4.39 -46.53 -30.25
CA GLU A 96 5.50 -47.51 -30.35
C GLU A 96 6.79 -46.91 -30.94
N THR A 97 6.69 -45.82 -31.71
CA THR A 97 7.85 -45.25 -32.42
C THR A 97 8.32 -43.92 -31.79
N PRO A 98 9.62 -43.66 -31.71
CA PRO A 98 10.15 -42.41 -31.16
C PRO A 98 9.63 -41.14 -31.85
N ARG A 99 9.39 -41.20 -33.17
CA ARG A 99 8.84 -40.07 -33.94
C ARG A 99 7.39 -39.78 -33.59
N ALA A 100 6.58 -40.82 -33.40
CA ALA A 100 5.18 -40.65 -32.98
C ALA A 100 5.10 -40.07 -31.56
N LYS A 101 5.95 -40.53 -30.62
CA LYS A 101 6.07 -39.93 -29.28
C LYS A 101 6.42 -38.45 -29.34
N GLN A 102 7.45 -38.10 -30.12
CA GLN A 102 7.89 -36.72 -30.26
C GLN A 102 6.79 -35.81 -30.84
N LEU A 103 6.05 -36.28 -31.85
CA LEU A 103 4.95 -35.53 -32.45
C LEU A 103 3.80 -35.34 -31.46
N ALA A 104 3.40 -36.41 -30.78
CA ALA A 104 2.33 -36.37 -29.78
C ALA A 104 2.65 -35.41 -28.63
N LYS A 105 3.89 -35.46 -28.12
CA LYS A 105 4.41 -34.50 -27.13
C LYS A 105 4.33 -33.06 -27.61
N ALA A 106 4.75 -32.81 -28.86
CA ALA A 106 4.73 -31.47 -29.43
C ALA A 106 3.29 -30.94 -29.57
N ILE A 107 2.34 -31.80 -29.94
CA ILE A 107 0.91 -31.46 -29.99
C ILE A 107 0.38 -31.14 -28.59
N GLY A 108 0.71 -31.95 -27.58
CA GLY A 108 0.32 -31.70 -26.19
C GLY A 108 0.83 -30.34 -25.69
N MET A 109 2.11 -30.05 -25.89
CA MET A 109 2.71 -28.76 -25.55
C MET A 109 2.06 -27.59 -26.31
N SER A 110 1.76 -27.77 -27.59
CA SER A 110 1.08 -26.73 -28.39
C SER A 110 -0.32 -26.44 -27.86
N ASN A 111 -1.09 -27.48 -27.52
CA ASN A 111 -2.44 -27.32 -26.99
C ASN A 111 -2.44 -26.66 -25.61
N ARG A 112 -1.45 -26.98 -24.75
CA ARG A 112 -1.24 -26.30 -23.47
C ARG A 112 -1.05 -24.79 -23.65
N ILE A 113 -0.13 -24.39 -24.51
CA ILE A 113 0.15 -22.96 -24.76
C ILE A 113 -1.11 -22.26 -25.27
N MET A 114 -1.84 -22.88 -26.20
CA MET A 114 -3.10 -22.32 -26.70
C MET A 114 -4.16 -22.19 -25.59
N ALA A 115 -4.31 -23.19 -24.72
CA ALA A 115 -5.22 -23.11 -23.58
C ALA A 115 -4.83 -21.96 -22.62
N GLU A 116 -3.56 -21.83 -22.29
CA GLU A 116 -3.05 -20.74 -21.44
C GLU A 116 -3.33 -19.36 -22.04
N ASP A 117 -3.15 -19.18 -23.35
CA ASP A 117 -3.44 -17.93 -24.04
C ASP A 117 -4.96 -17.64 -24.12
N LEU A 118 -5.78 -18.65 -24.39
CA LEU A 118 -7.25 -18.51 -24.38
C LEU A 118 -7.76 -18.07 -22.99
N LEU A 119 -7.20 -18.64 -21.92
CA LEU A 119 -7.54 -18.25 -20.55
C LEU A 119 -7.04 -16.83 -20.23
N ARG A 120 -5.83 -16.46 -20.67
CA ARG A 120 -5.29 -15.10 -20.55
C ARG A 120 -6.22 -14.06 -21.17
N GLU A 121 -6.66 -14.30 -22.41
CA GLU A 121 -7.57 -13.41 -23.16
C GLU A 121 -8.99 -13.39 -22.56
N ALA A 122 -9.42 -14.48 -21.92
CA ALA A 122 -10.68 -14.54 -21.20
C ALA A 122 -10.67 -13.75 -19.87
N GLY A 123 -9.53 -13.15 -19.51
CA GLY A 123 -9.34 -12.44 -18.24
C GLY A 123 -8.90 -13.34 -17.09
N PHE A 124 -8.63 -14.62 -17.35
CA PHE A 124 -7.99 -15.54 -16.39
C PHE A 124 -6.47 -15.43 -16.52
N MET A 125 -5.92 -14.23 -16.37
CA MET A 125 -4.48 -14.07 -16.23
C MET A 125 -4.12 -14.22 -14.76
N LEU A 126 -3.07 -15.01 -14.46
CA LEU A 126 -2.35 -14.95 -13.19
C LEU A 126 -1.15 -13.98 -13.28
N PRO A 127 -1.31 -12.65 -13.16
CA PRO A 127 -0.28 -11.79 -12.59
C PRO A 127 -0.63 -11.51 -11.13
N GLN A 128 0.38 -11.10 -10.35
CA GLN A 128 0.26 -10.73 -8.93
C GLN A 128 -0.65 -9.49 -8.76
N SER A 129 -1.94 -9.65 -9.02
CA SER A 129 -2.95 -8.60 -8.99
C SER A 129 -4.00 -8.91 -7.93
N GLY A 130 -4.74 -7.89 -7.50
CA GLY A 130 -5.82 -8.06 -6.52
C GLY A 130 -6.91 -9.02 -7.00
N GLU A 131 -7.17 -9.07 -8.30
CA GLU A 131 -8.21 -9.92 -8.90
C GLU A 131 -7.87 -11.41 -8.83
N VAL A 132 -6.58 -11.76 -8.91
CA VAL A 132 -6.11 -13.14 -8.71
C VAL A 132 -6.33 -13.61 -7.28
N LEU A 133 -6.07 -12.74 -6.29
CA LEU A 133 -6.36 -13.06 -4.90
C LEU A 133 -7.85 -13.27 -4.70
N LYS A 134 -8.72 -12.43 -5.28
CA LYS A 134 -10.18 -12.61 -5.21
C LYS A 134 -10.62 -13.93 -5.82
N LEU A 135 -10.13 -14.26 -7.02
CA LEU A 135 -10.45 -15.52 -7.70
C LEU A 135 -9.98 -16.74 -6.87
N LEU A 136 -8.73 -16.74 -6.40
CA LEU A 136 -8.20 -17.86 -5.60
C LEU A 136 -8.97 -18.03 -4.28
N ASN A 137 -9.32 -16.95 -3.59
CA ASN A 137 -10.16 -17.06 -2.40
C ASN A 137 -11.55 -17.62 -2.76
N SER A 138 -12.18 -17.14 -3.84
CA SER A 138 -13.48 -17.67 -4.27
C SER A 138 -13.44 -19.16 -4.64
N LEU A 139 -12.35 -19.63 -5.26
CA LEU A 139 -12.20 -21.05 -5.61
C LEU A 139 -11.99 -21.91 -4.36
N VAL A 140 -11.18 -21.45 -3.40
CA VAL A 140 -11.02 -22.13 -2.10
C VAL A 140 -12.33 -22.19 -1.31
N GLU A 141 -13.18 -21.16 -1.42
CA GLU A 141 -14.46 -21.09 -0.72
C GLU A 141 -15.58 -21.90 -1.40
N SER A 142 -15.58 -22.00 -2.73
CA SER A 142 -16.70 -22.56 -3.51
C SER A 142 -16.48 -23.97 -4.07
N GLU A 143 -15.23 -24.39 -4.28
CA GLU A 143 -14.93 -25.68 -4.90
C GLU A 143 -14.62 -26.75 -3.83
N THR A 144 -15.44 -27.81 -3.80
CA THR A 144 -15.37 -28.88 -2.79
C THR A 144 -15.01 -30.25 -3.37
N SER A 145 -14.71 -30.33 -4.67
CA SER A 145 -14.28 -31.59 -5.30
C SER A 145 -12.95 -32.09 -4.73
N GLU A 146 -12.81 -33.41 -4.59
CA GLU A 146 -11.58 -34.07 -4.13
C GLU A 146 -10.38 -33.81 -5.07
N ASP A 147 -10.65 -33.48 -6.33
CA ASP A 147 -9.63 -33.17 -7.34
C ASP A 147 -9.09 -31.73 -7.24
N PHE A 148 -9.74 -30.85 -6.47
CA PHE A 148 -9.28 -29.47 -6.31
C PHE A 148 -8.13 -29.38 -5.30
N PRO A 149 -6.95 -28.86 -5.68
CA PRO A 149 -5.78 -28.82 -4.79
C PRO A 149 -5.84 -27.63 -3.82
N ALA A 150 -6.80 -27.64 -2.89
CA ALA A 150 -7.09 -26.55 -1.95
C ALA A 150 -5.84 -26.09 -1.17
N ALA A 151 -5.06 -27.03 -0.63
CA ALA A 151 -3.83 -26.71 0.11
C ALA A 151 -2.76 -25.99 -0.75
N ALA A 152 -2.70 -26.27 -2.06
CA ALA A 152 -1.80 -25.58 -2.96
C ALA A 152 -2.29 -24.17 -3.29
N ALA A 153 -3.61 -23.99 -3.45
CA ALA A 153 -4.25 -22.70 -3.67
C ALA A 153 -4.06 -21.76 -2.45
N GLU A 154 -4.27 -22.26 -1.23
CA GLU A 154 -4.01 -21.51 0.01
C GLU A 154 -2.56 -21.06 0.15
N LYS A 155 -1.61 -21.96 -0.14
CA LYS A 155 -0.18 -21.65 -0.12
C LYS A 155 0.20 -20.60 -1.17
N LEU A 156 -0.45 -20.62 -2.33
CA LEU A 156 -0.27 -19.62 -3.38
C LEU A 156 -0.82 -18.26 -2.94
N ILE A 157 -2.01 -18.20 -2.34
CA ILE A 157 -2.61 -16.98 -1.78
C ILE A 157 -1.65 -16.31 -0.79
N GLN A 158 -1.08 -17.08 0.14
CA GLN A 158 -0.12 -16.55 1.13
C GLN A 158 1.13 -15.95 0.45
N LYS A 159 1.69 -16.63 -0.55
CA LYS A 159 2.85 -16.13 -1.30
C LYS A 159 2.51 -14.84 -2.06
N LEU A 160 1.37 -14.79 -2.73
CA LEU A 160 0.92 -13.62 -3.48
C LEU A 160 0.69 -12.40 -2.57
N ARG A 161 0.08 -12.59 -1.39
CA ARG A 161 -0.06 -11.52 -0.39
C ARG A 161 1.30 -10.96 0.04
N LYS A 162 2.28 -11.83 0.29
CA LYS A 162 3.64 -11.42 0.68
C LYS A 162 4.35 -10.64 -0.43
N ILE A 163 4.18 -11.07 -1.69
CA ILE A 163 4.76 -10.37 -2.84
C ILE A 163 4.09 -9.01 -3.07
N ASN A 164 2.76 -8.93 -2.99
CA ASN A 164 2.03 -7.66 -3.12
C ASN A 164 2.39 -6.68 -2.01
N ALA A 165 2.58 -7.16 -0.77
CA ALA A 165 3.06 -6.32 0.33
C ALA A 165 4.47 -5.78 0.06
N SER A 166 5.39 -6.63 -0.39
CA SER A 166 6.76 -6.24 -0.74
C SER A 166 6.83 -5.29 -1.95
N MET A 167 5.94 -5.44 -2.93
CA MET A 167 5.83 -4.53 -4.07
C MET A 167 5.26 -3.18 -3.68
N LYS A 168 4.24 -3.14 -2.81
CA LYS A 168 3.68 -1.90 -2.25
C LYS A 168 4.73 -1.10 -1.48
N GLU A 169 5.59 -1.78 -0.72
CA GLU A 169 6.78 -1.22 -0.07
C GLU A 169 7.78 -0.63 -1.08
N LYS A 170 7.93 -1.27 -2.25
CA LYS A 170 8.90 -0.86 -3.29
C LYS A 170 8.42 0.28 -4.19
N THR A 171 7.11 0.53 -4.25
CA THR A 171 6.48 1.63 -5.00
C THR A 171 6.34 2.93 -4.21
N MET A 172 6.53 2.92 -2.89
CA MET A 172 6.72 4.16 -2.14
C MET A 172 8.07 4.74 -2.55
N SER A 173 8.06 5.89 -3.23
CA SER A 173 9.29 6.58 -3.60
C SER A 173 10.09 6.87 -2.32
N LYS A 174 11.42 6.69 -2.35
CA LYS A 174 12.30 7.15 -1.25
C LYS A 174 12.00 8.59 -0.84
N THR A 175 11.56 9.42 -1.78
CA THR A 175 11.13 10.79 -1.50
C THR A 175 9.86 10.84 -0.64
N THR A 176 8.89 9.96 -0.86
CA THR A 176 7.69 9.86 -0.02
C THR A 176 8.03 9.41 1.39
N ASP A 177 8.95 8.44 1.54
CA ASP A 177 9.43 8.04 2.87
C ASP A 177 10.14 9.20 3.57
N ASN A 178 11.02 9.91 2.86
CA ASN A 178 11.67 11.11 3.38
C ASN A 178 10.66 12.20 3.79
N LEU A 179 9.56 12.36 3.05
CA LEU A 179 8.49 13.32 3.40
C LEU A 179 7.76 12.92 4.68
N LEU A 180 7.51 11.62 4.88
CA LEU A 180 6.88 11.11 6.12
C LEU A 180 7.82 11.17 7.32
N GLU A 181 9.11 10.89 7.11
CA GLU A 181 10.15 11.08 8.12
C GLU A 181 10.26 12.56 8.51
N ALA A 182 10.29 13.47 7.53
CA ALA A 182 10.27 14.90 7.76
C ALA A 182 9.00 15.34 8.51
N PHE A 183 7.82 14.87 8.09
CA PHE A 183 6.56 15.13 8.79
C PHE A 183 6.63 14.74 10.27
N ALA A 184 7.12 13.54 10.58
CA ALA A 184 7.29 13.09 11.95
C ALA A 184 8.30 13.95 12.73
N GLY A 185 9.42 14.33 12.11
CA GLY A 185 10.43 15.22 12.69
C GLY A 185 9.87 16.60 13.02
N GLU A 186 9.16 17.21 12.08
CA GLU A 186 8.55 18.54 12.23
C GLU A 186 7.41 18.52 13.26
N ALA A 187 6.58 17.48 13.29
CA ALA A 187 5.54 17.31 14.31
C ALA A 187 6.14 17.19 15.73
N GLN A 188 7.24 16.45 15.89
CA GLN A 188 7.97 16.37 17.15
C GLN A 188 8.63 17.71 17.52
N ALA A 189 9.23 18.41 16.56
CA ALA A 189 9.85 19.71 16.77
C ALA A 189 8.83 20.75 17.25
N ASN A 190 7.67 20.83 16.59
CA ASN A 190 6.54 21.66 17.02
C ASN A 190 6.19 21.43 18.51
N ARG A 191 5.93 20.18 18.89
CA ARG A 191 5.48 19.85 20.27
C ARG A 191 6.57 20.15 21.30
N LYS A 192 7.85 19.90 20.97
CA LYS A 192 9.00 20.28 21.82
C LYS A 192 9.09 21.79 21.99
N TYR A 193 8.99 22.57 20.91
CA TYR A 193 9.11 24.02 20.97
C TYR A 193 7.96 24.68 21.73
N LEU A 194 6.73 24.16 21.64
CA LEU A 194 5.63 24.61 22.49
C LEU A 194 5.90 24.37 23.98
N ALA A 195 6.45 23.21 24.35
CA ALA A 195 6.84 22.91 25.73
C ALA A 195 7.97 23.85 26.21
N PHE A 196 8.98 24.09 25.37
CA PHE A 196 10.09 24.99 25.67
C PHE A 196 9.64 26.44 25.80
N SER A 197 8.69 26.88 24.96
CA SER A 197 8.08 28.20 25.03
C SER A 197 7.43 28.44 26.40
N ARG A 198 6.61 27.49 26.88
CA ARG A 198 5.98 27.57 28.22
C ARG A 198 7.02 27.62 29.34
N LYS A 199 8.08 26.81 29.25
CA LYS A 199 9.16 26.79 30.24
C LYS A 199 9.91 28.13 30.27
N ALA A 200 10.23 28.69 29.10
CA ALA A 200 10.88 29.99 28.98
C ALA A 200 10.00 31.14 29.50
N GLU A 201 8.67 31.09 29.32
CA GLU A 201 7.74 32.05 29.93
C GLU A 201 7.76 31.97 31.45
N GLN A 202 7.72 30.76 32.02
CA GLN A 202 7.77 30.54 33.47
C GLN A 202 9.07 31.06 34.10
N GLU A 203 10.18 31.02 33.37
CA GLU A 203 11.49 31.51 33.79
C GLU A 203 11.71 33.00 33.51
N GLY A 204 10.73 33.68 32.90
CA GLY A 204 10.82 35.11 32.55
C GLY A 204 11.65 35.42 31.30
N HIS A 205 12.07 34.41 30.54
CA HIS A 205 12.81 34.55 29.29
C HIS A 205 11.87 34.82 28.09
N LEU A 206 11.17 35.96 28.14
CA LEU A 206 10.06 36.27 27.22
C LEU A 206 10.45 36.26 25.72
N ASN A 207 11.66 36.69 25.36
CA ASN A 207 12.11 36.67 23.97
C ASN A 207 12.37 35.25 23.47
N ALA A 208 12.96 34.39 24.30
CA ALA A 208 13.15 32.98 23.96
C ALA A 208 11.81 32.27 23.80
N ALA A 209 10.86 32.55 24.70
CA ALA A 209 9.51 31.99 24.59
C ALA A 209 8.79 32.38 23.30
N LYS A 210 8.90 33.66 22.89
CA LYS A 210 8.34 34.16 21.63
C LYS A 210 9.00 33.46 20.43
N LEU A 211 10.32 33.32 20.45
CA LEU A 211 11.04 32.62 19.39
C LEU A 211 10.61 31.16 19.27
N PHE A 212 10.54 30.43 20.39
CA PHE A 212 10.06 29.04 20.37
C PHE A 212 8.62 28.91 19.89
N ARG A 213 7.74 29.85 20.25
CA ARG A 213 6.36 29.86 19.77
C ARG A 213 6.31 30.07 18.25
N ALA A 214 7.04 31.06 17.74
CA ALA A 214 7.13 31.33 16.30
C ALA A 214 7.74 30.15 15.52
N ALA A 215 8.78 29.50 16.09
CA ALA A 215 9.36 28.30 15.49
C ALA A 215 8.37 27.13 15.47
N ALA A 216 7.60 26.92 16.55
CA ALA A 216 6.55 25.89 16.55
C ALA A 216 5.50 26.12 15.46
N ASP A 217 5.07 27.38 15.27
CA ASP A 217 4.14 27.73 14.19
C ASP A 217 4.77 27.46 12.80
N ALA A 218 6.06 27.74 12.62
CA ALA A 218 6.79 27.41 11.40
C ALA A 218 6.85 25.89 11.15
N GLU A 219 7.17 25.08 12.17
CA GLU A 219 7.22 23.61 12.00
C GLU A 219 5.84 23.01 11.72
N THR A 220 4.76 23.67 12.17
CA THR A 220 3.40 23.29 11.77
C THR A 220 3.21 23.46 10.26
N ILE A 221 3.70 24.56 9.68
CA ILE A 221 3.62 24.82 8.24
C ILE A 221 4.43 23.77 7.47
N HIS A 222 5.65 23.45 7.93
CA HIS A 222 6.48 22.43 7.31
C HIS A 222 5.84 21.05 7.37
N ALA A 223 5.39 20.61 8.54
CA ALA A 223 4.75 19.30 8.74
C ALA A 223 3.52 19.15 7.83
N LEU A 224 2.60 20.12 7.86
CA LEU A 224 1.39 20.06 7.04
C LEU A 224 1.72 20.02 5.55
N LYS A 225 2.73 20.79 5.09
CA LYS A 225 3.11 20.76 3.68
C LYS A 225 3.74 19.44 3.26
N HIS A 226 4.57 18.84 4.11
CA HIS A 226 5.14 17.52 3.83
C HIS A 226 4.07 16.43 3.77
N PHE A 227 3.10 16.47 4.68
CA PHE A 227 1.99 15.51 4.71
C PHE A 227 1.08 15.63 3.46
N GLU A 228 0.80 16.87 3.03
CA GLU A 228 0.09 17.16 1.79
C GLU A 228 0.83 16.61 0.55
N VAL A 229 2.13 16.95 0.40
CA VAL A 229 2.93 16.51 -0.75
C VAL A 229 3.15 14.99 -0.75
N ALA A 230 3.16 14.35 0.42
CA ALA A 230 3.20 12.89 0.54
C ALA A 230 1.88 12.20 0.12
N GLY A 231 0.84 12.97 -0.23
CA GLY A 231 -0.46 12.44 -0.65
C GLY A 231 -1.23 11.79 0.49
N LYS A 232 -1.04 12.24 1.73
CA LYS A 232 -1.69 11.66 2.91
C LYS A 232 -2.98 12.37 3.34
N ILE A 233 -3.34 13.44 2.65
CA ILE A 233 -4.61 14.15 2.87
C ILE A 233 -5.61 13.68 1.81
N GLY A 234 -6.61 12.91 2.25
CA GLY A 234 -7.73 12.46 1.41
C GLY A 234 -8.96 13.34 1.56
N SER A 235 -10.12 12.82 1.14
CA SER A 235 -11.42 13.38 1.46
C SER A 235 -11.70 13.37 2.96
N THR A 236 -12.67 14.16 3.43
CA THR A 236 -13.04 14.22 4.86
C THR A 236 -13.40 12.84 5.41
N ILE A 237 -14.13 12.01 4.66
CA ILE A 237 -14.48 10.64 5.06
C ILE A 237 -13.23 9.77 5.20
N GLU A 238 -12.30 9.83 4.25
CA GLU A 238 -11.05 9.06 4.30
C GLU A 238 -10.18 9.48 5.49
N ASN A 239 -10.12 10.79 5.76
CA ASN A 239 -9.36 11.33 6.89
C ASN A 239 -10.00 10.94 8.24
N LEU A 240 -11.33 11.00 8.36
CA LEU A 240 -12.04 10.53 9.56
C LEU A 240 -11.84 9.04 9.80
N LYS A 241 -11.90 8.23 8.73
CA LYS A 241 -11.61 6.80 8.81
C LYS A 241 -10.17 6.54 9.29
N SER A 242 -9.19 7.28 8.76
CA SER A 242 -7.81 7.21 9.23
C SER A 242 -7.68 7.61 10.70
N GLY A 243 -8.47 8.59 11.16
CA GLY A 243 -8.57 8.97 12.57
C GLY A 243 -9.08 7.80 13.43
N VAL A 244 -10.24 7.23 13.09
CA VAL A 244 -10.80 6.06 13.80
C VAL A 244 -9.81 4.90 13.88
N GLU A 245 -9.14 4.57 12.77
CA GLU A 245 -8.14 3.49 12.72
C GLU A 245 -6.94 3.78 13.63
N GLY A 246 -6.40 5.00 13.58
CA GLY A 246 -5.28 5.44 14.41
C GLY A 246 -5.63 5.38 15.89
N GLU A 247 -6.68 6.09 16.32
CA GLU A 247 -7.11 6.12 17.71
C GLU A 247 -7.43 4.71 18.25
N THR A 248 -8.08 3.87 17.43
CA THR A 248 -8.39 2.48 17.80
C THR A 248 -7.15 1.63 18.04
N HIS A 249 -6.13 1.77 17.19
CA HIS A 249 -4.85 1.12 17.41
C HIS A 249 -4.19 1.61 18.70
N GLU A 250 -4.24 2.92 18.97
CA GLU A 250 -3.64 3.50 20.17
C GLU A 250 -4.24 2.93 21.46
N TYR A 251 -5.57 2.96 21.63
CA TYR A 251 -6.18 2.50 22.89
C TYR A 251 -6.30 0.98 23.02
N LYS A 252 -6.36 0.20 21.92
CA LYS A 252 -6.47 -1.27 21.97
C LYS A 252 -5.13 -1.99 21.95
N GLU A 253 -4.14 -1.46 21.26
CA GLU A 253 -2.92 -2.20 20.94
C GLU A 253 -1.65 -1.52 21.45
N MET A 254 -1.53 -0.19 21.33
CA MET A 254 -0.31 0.54 21.70
C MET A 254 -0.22 0.84 23.20
N TYR A 255 -1.23 1.50 23.77
CA TYR A 255 -1.17 1.96 25.16
C TYR A 255 -1.29 0.86 26.22
N PRO A 256 -2.11 -0.19 26.07
CA PRO A 256 -2.20 -1.25 27.08
C PRO A 256 -0.85 -1.86 27.48
N PRO A 257 0.02 -2.33 26.55
CA PRO A 257 1.33 -2.85 26.93
C PRO A 257 2.27 -1.78 27.51
N PHE A 258 2.12 -0.49 27.13
CA PHE A 258 2.92 0.59 27.73
C PHE A 258 2.53 0.85 29.19
N VAL A 259 1.23 0.76 29.51
CA VAL A 259 0.74 0.85 30.89
C VAL A 259 1.28 -0.33 31.71
N GLU A 260 1.13 -1.57 31.22
CA GLU A 260 1.62 -2.77 31.91
C GLU A 260 3.13 -2.70 32.17
N GLN A 261 3.91 -2.27 31.18
CA GLN A 261 5.36 -2.09 31.35
C GLN A 261 5.67 -1.00 32.37
N ALA A 262 5.00 0.16 32.31
CA ALA A 262 5.23 1.24 33.26
C ALA A 262 4.86 0.85 34.70
N GLU A 263 3.83 0.02 34.88
CA GLU A 263 3.46 -0.56 36.18
C GLU A 263 4.54 -1.53 36.68
N ALA A 264 5.04 -2.42 35.81
CA ALA A 264 6.11 -3.35 36.15
C ALA A 264 7.41 -2.63 36.55
N GLU A 265 7.71 -1.50 35.93
CA GLU A 265 8.85 -0.64 36.26
C GLU A 265 8.61 0.28 37.47
N GLY A 266 7.39 0.31 38.02
CA GLY A 266 7.01 1.19 39.13
C GLY A 266 6.97 2.68 38.76
N ASN A 267 6.92 3.01 37.46
CA ASN A 267 6.90 4.38 36.96
C ASN A 267 5.47 4.96 36.96
N ASN A 268 4.98 5.29 38.15
CA ASN A 268 3.62 5.82 38.35
C ASN A 268 3.29 7.09 37.53
N ALA A 269 4.31 7.89 37.18
CA ALA A 269 4.11 9.06 36.35
C ALA A 269 3.74 8.66 34.90
N ALA A 270 4.47 7.68 34.34
CA ALA A 270 4.19 7.13 33.02
C ALA A 270 2.86 6.37 32.97
N VAL A 271 2.58 5.54 34.00
CA VAL A 271 1.28 4.84 34.15
C VAL A 271 0.13 5.84 34.03
N ARG A 272 0.23 6.97 34.75
CA ARG A 272 -0.81 7.99 34.74
C ARG A 272 -0.98 8.62 33.35
N THR A 273 0.10 9.01 32.69
CA THR A 273 0.00 9.67 31.38
C THR A 273 -0.49 8.72 30.29
N PHE A 274 -0.03 7.47 30.27
CA PHE A 274 -0.51 6.46 29.32
C PHE A 274 -1.97 6.09 29.56
N THR A 275 -2.39 5.92 30.83
CA THR A 275 -3.79 5.64 31.15
C THR A 275 -4.71 6.80 30.75
N PHE A 276 -4.24 8.04 30.90
CA PHE A 276 -5.02 9.22 30.49
C PHE A 276 -5.19 9.31 28.98
N ALA A 277 -4.10 9.14 28.22
CA ALA A 277 -4.14 9.12 26.76
C ALA A 277 -5.02 7.97 26.25
N MET A 278 -4.78 6.74 26.69
CA MET A 278 -5.56 5.55 26.31
C MET A 278 -7.08 5.75 26.45
N LYS A 279 -7.53 6.30 27.59
CA LYS A 279 -8.96 6.56 27.82
C LYS A 279 -9.50 7.73 26.99
N ALA A 280 -8.66 8.71 26.67
CA ALA A 280 -9.04 9.81 25.78
C ALA A 280 -9.17 9.31 24.34
N GLU A 281 -8.25 8.48 23.87
CA GLU A 281 -8.25 7.97 22.49
C GLU A 281 -9.45 7.05 22.22
N GLU A 282 -9.92 6.31 23.23
CA GLU A 282 -11.20 5.58 23.15
C GLU A 282 -12.38 6.52 22.86
N VAL A 283 -12.41 7.69 23.50
CA VAL A 283 -13.43 8.72 23.27
C VAL A 283 -13.24 9.35 21.89
N HIS A 284 -12.00 9.64 21.48
CA HIS A 284 -11.71 10.25 20.18
C HIS A 284 -12.14 9.35 19.03
N ALA A 285 -11.85 8.04 19.11
CA ALA A 285 -12.30 7.06 18.13
C ALA A 285 -13.83 7.07 17.98
N GLY A 286 -14.56 7.14 19.10
CA GLY A 286 -16.01 7.25 19.11
C GLY A 286 -16.53 8.54 18.46
N LEU A 287 -15.89 9.68 18.74
CA LEU A 287 -16.27 10.98 18.16
C LEU A 287 -15.97 11.07 16.66
N TYR A 288 -14.86 10.51 16.19
CA TYR A 288 -14.57 10.44 14.75
C TYR A 288 -15.55 9.52 14.02
N GLN A 289 -15.91 8.38 14.63
CA GLN A 289 -16.92 7.49 14.06
C GLN A 289 -18.28 8.18 13.97
N GLU A 290 -18.71 8.88 15.03
CA GLU A 290 -19.95 9.65 15.00
C GLU A 290 -19.93 10.75 13.93
N ALA A 291 -18.83 11.50 13.82
CA ALA A 291 -18.67 12.53 12.79
C ALA A 291 -18.70 11.95 11.37
N MET A 292 -18.19 10.74 11.18
CA MET A 292 -18.24 10.04 9.90
C MET A 292 -19.68 9.59 9.57
N ASP A 293 -20.41 9.07 10.56
CA ASP A 293 -21.79 8.60 10.41
C ASP A 293 -22.80 9.75 10.21
N THR A 294 -22.43 10.98 10.61
CA THR A 294 -23.29 12.17 10.59
C THR A 294 -22.74 13.29 9.72
N LEU A 295 -21.88 12.99 8.74
CA LEU A 295 -21.14 14.01 7.98
C LEU A 295 -22.02 15.03 7.24
N ASP A 296 -23.19 14.61 6.78
CA ASP A 296 -24.15 15.49 6.09
C ASP A 296 -24.98 16.36 7.06
N ASN A 297 -24.83 16.16 8.37
CA ASN A 297 -25.51 16.97 9.37
C ASN A 297 -24.92 18.38 9.42
N GLN A 298 -25.80 19.39 9.32
CA GLN A 298 -25.43 20.80 9.37
C GLN A 298 -25.63 21.43 10.76
N GLU A 299 -26.15 20.67 11.73
CA GLU A 299 -26.27 21.14 13.11
C GLU A 299 -24.89 21.35 13.73
N GLU A 300 -24.70 22.52 14.35
CA GLU A 300 -23.45 22.86 15.03
C GLU A 300 -23.25 21.98 16.26
N VAL A 301 -22.11 21.29 16.33
CA VAL A 301 -21.68 20.50 17.48
C VAL A 301 -20.55 21.25 18.18
N PHE A 302 -20.67 21.42 19.49
CA PHE A 302 -19.60 21.97 20.32
C PHE A 302 -18.75 20.87 20.90
N TYR A 303 -17.44 21.09 20.97
CA TYR A 303 -16.50 20.17 21.61
C TYR A 303 -15.82 20.85 22.80
N TYR A 304 -15.59 20.10 23.86
CA TYR A 304 -14.98 20.61 25.09
C TYR A 304 -13.78 19.74 25.45
N LEU A 305 -12.59 20.35 25.43
CA LEU A 305 -11.31 19.67 25.70
C LEU A 305 -10.91 19.82 27.16
N CYS A 306 -10.65 18.70 27.83
CA CYS A 306 -10.01 18.67 29.14
C CYS A 306 -8.52 19.04 29.03
N PRO A 307 -8.05 20.15 29.64
CA PRO A 307 -6.66 20.60 29.49
C PRO A 307 -5.64 19.76 30.28
N VAL A 308 -6.10 18.76 31.04
CA VAL A 308 -5.25 17.92 31.89
C VAL A 308 -4.98 16.56 31.26
N CYS A 309 -5.99 15.91 30.69
CA CYS A 309 -5.88 14.53 30.20
C CYS A 309 -6.28 14.35 28.73
N GLY A 310 -6.68 15.40 28.02
CA GLY A 310 -7.03 15.29 26.60
C GLY A 310 -8.43 14.75 26.29
N ASN A 311 -9.26 14.48 27.30
CA ASN A 311 -10.65 14.05 27.09
C ASN A 311 -11.44 15.09 26.28
N ILE A 312 -12.26 14.65 25.33
CA ILE A 312 -13.17 15.50 24.56
C ILE A 312 -14.61 15.12 24.91
N GLU A 313 -15.45 16.11 25.21
CA GLU A 313 -16.88 15.93 25.50
C GLU A 313 -17.72 16.84 24.60
N LYS A 314 -18.95 16.44 24.28
CA LYS A 314 -19.92 17.31 23.56
C LYS A 314 -20.70 18.25 24.50
N VAL A 315 -20.65 18.00 25.81
CA VAL A 315 -21.27 18.80 26.86
C VAL A 315 -20.31 18.91 28.04
N VAL A 316 -20.20 20.08 28.66
CA VAL A 316 -19.32 20.29 29.83
C VAL A 316 -19.79 19.40 31.00
N PRO A 317 -18.97 18.43 31.44
CA PRO A 317 -19.33 17.57 32.58
C PRO A 317 -19.07 18.30 33.90
N GLY A 318 -19.70 17.87 35.00
CA GLY A 318 -19.39 18.44 36.33
C GLY A 318 -17.92 18.21 36.75
N LYS A 319 -17.38 17.03 36.43
CA LYS A 319 -15.96 16.66 36.54
C LYS A 319 -15.56 15.80 35.36
N CYS A 320 -14.31 15.91 34.91
CA CYS A 320 -13.77 15.05 33.87
C CYS A 320 -13.82 13.57 34.31
N PRO A 321 -14.41 12.67 33.50
CA PRO A 321 -14.52 11.24 33.86
C PRO A 321 -13.16 10.52 33.90
N ILE A 322 -12.13 11.07 33.23
CA ILE A 322 -10.79 10.48 33.17
C ILE A 322 -9.92 10.95 34.34
N CYS A 323 -9.74 12.27 34.50
CA CYS A 323 -8.77 12.81 35.47
C CYS A 323 -9.40 13.55 36.66
N GLY A 324 -10.73 13.67 36.71
CA GLY A 324 -11.46 14.26 37.84
C GLY A 324 -11.36 15.79 37.97
N VAL A 325 -10.74 16.49 37.02
CA VAL A 325 -10.67 17.97 37.04
C VAL A 325 -12.06 18.58 36.86
N SER A 326 -12.30 19.74 37.48
CA SER A 326 -13.57 20.49 37.33
C SER A 326 -13.90 20.76 35.86
N GLY A 327 -15.17 20.59 35.49
CA GLY A 327 -15.69 20.93 34.16
C GLY A 327 -15.43 22.38 33.75
N GLU A 328 -15.37 23.29 34.71
CA GLU A 328 -15.09 24.71 34.48
C GLU A 328 -13.74 24.98 33.81
N LYS A 329 -12.81 24.00 33.82
CA LYS A 329 -11.51 24.11 33.16
C LYS A 329 -11.51 23.65 31.71
N PHE A 330 -12.61 23.07 31.22
CA PHE A 330 -12.68 22.60 29.85
C PHE A 330 -12.60 23.78 28.88
N ILE A 331 -11.89 23.56 27.77
CA ILE A 331 -11.69 24.56 26.72
C ILE A 331 -12.72 24.27 25.64
N LYS A 332 -13.56 25.26 25.32
CA LYS A 332 -14.56 25.16 24.25
C LYS A 332 -13.91 25.29 22.88
N TYR A 333 -14.30 24.40 21.98
CA TYR A 333 -14.08 24.41 20.54
C TYR A 333 -15.43 24.48 19.82
#